data_AF-Q6KI74-F1
#
_entry.id   AF-Q6KI74-F1
#
_cell.length_a   1.000
_cell.length_b   1.000
_cell.length_c   1.000
_cell.angle_alpha   90.00
_cell.angle_beta   90.00
_cell.angle_gamma   90.00
#
_symmetry.space_group_name_H-M   'P 1'
#
loop_
_entity.id
_entity.type
_entity.pdbx_description
1 polymer ?
#
loop_
_entity_poly.entity_id
_entity_poly.type
_entity_poly.pdbx_seq_one_letter_code
_entity_poly.pdbx_strand_id
1 'polypeptide(L)'
;MKNENFLKSILKVSLVLFGLFFSIFVIISFLNYSWVLGFLIGSGISYLNFWLKISFNKRFFTFLNTKRKAFKWVFIYYNFFFVLQGLIIIGILFINSFANNFIFFQNRNLKIALAPINIFTCIFGLSLIMISTFIINIVSQKKSLKNSSNQLNGRNKNGK
;
A
#
# COMPACT_ATOMS: atom_id res chain seq x y z
N MET A 1 2.77 -27.10 19.30
CA MET A 1 1.29 -27.01 19.25
C MET A 1 0.71 -25.60 19.48
N LYS A 2 1.02 -24.85 20.56
CA LYS A 2 0.38 -23.53 20.83
C LYS A 2 0.61 -22.43 19.76
N ASN A 3 1.63 -22.58 18.90
CA ASN A 3 2.02 -21.58 17.89
C ASN A 3 1.21 -21.70 16.58
N GLU A 4 0.85 -22.93 16.20
CA GLU A 4 0.09 -23.20 14.97
C GLU A 4 -1.35 -22.76 15.10
N ASN A 5 -1.96 -22.95 16.27
CA ASN A 5 -3.32 -22.48 16.56
C ASN A 5 -3.42 -20.95 16.56
N PHE A 6 -2.37 -20.26 17.01
CA PHE A 6 -2.32 -18.80 17.00
C PHE A 6 -2.20 -18.23 15.58
N LEU A 7 -1.33 -18.81 14.75
CA LEU A 7 -1.20 -18.43 13.34
C LEU A 7 -2.46 -18.74 12.54
N LYS A 8 -3.07 -19.91 12.73
CA LYS A 8 -4.37 -20.24 12.11
C LYS A 8 -5.48 -19.26 12.50
N SER A 9 -5.51 -18.82 13.77
CA SER A 9 -6.52 -17.87 14.23
C SER A 9 -6.31 -16.47 13.60
N ILE A 10 -5.08 -15.96 13.57
CA ILE A 10 -4.76 -14.70 12.86
C ILE A 10 -5.11 -14.81 11.38
N LEU A 11 -4.74 -15.92 10.74
CA LEU A 11 -4.98 -16.13 9.32
C LEU A 11 -6.49 -16.17 9.05
N LYS A 12 -7.27 -16.89 9.86
CA LYS A 12 -8.74 -16.92 9.77
C LYS A 12 -9.36 -15.53 9.97
N VAL A 13 -8.92 -14.77 10.97
CA VAL A 13 -9.39 -13.39 11.21
C VAL A 13 -9.05 -12.48 10.04
N SER A 14 -7.82 -12.57 9.50
CA SER A 14 -7.41 -11.78 8.34
C SER A 14 -8.19 -12.13 7.07
N LEU A 15 -8.55 -13.40 6.89
CA LEU A 15 -9.29 -13.90 5.73
C LEU A 15 -10.77 -13.48 5.80
N VAL A 16 -11.35 -13.48 7.00
CA VAL A 16 -12.70 -12.93 7.25
C VAL A 16 -12.72 -11.42 7.03
N LEU A 17 -11.76 -10.68 7.57
CA LEU A 17 -11.63 -9.23 7.33
C LEU A 17 -11.45 -8.94 5.83
N PHE A 18 -10.58 -9.68 5.16
CA PHE A 18 -10.37 -9.54 3.72
C PHE A 18 -11.66 -9.80 2.93
N GLY A 19 -12.37 -10.89 3.22
CA GLY A 19 -13.64 -11.22 2.56
C GLY A 19 -14.72 -10.16 2.80
N LEU A 20 -14.76 -9.58 4.00
CA LEU A 20 -15.71 -8.53 4.37
C LEU A 20 -15.38 -7.21 3.67
N PHE A 21 -14.12 -6.78 3.67
CA PHE A 21 -13.67 -5.61 2.92
C PHE A 21 -13.83 -5.79 1.40
N PHE A 22 -13.56 -6.99 0.87
CA PHE A 22 -13.75 -7.31 -0.54
C PHE A 22 -15.23 -7.31 -0.93
N SER A 23 -16.11 -7.86 -0.11
CA SER A 23 -17.56 -7.84 -0.37
C SER A 23 -18.11 -6.42 -0.34
N ILE A 24 -17.69 -5.60 0.63
CA ILE A 24 -18.03 -4.17 0.68
C ILE A 24 -17.49 -3.46 -0.57
N PHE A 25 -16.25 -3.75 -0.99
CA PHE A 25 -15.66 -3.16 -2.18
C PHE A 25 -16.41 -3.53 -3.46
N VAL A 26 -16.85 -4.78 -3.61
CA VAL A 26 -17.66 -5.24 -4.75
C VAL A 26 -19.03 -4.58 -4.75
N ILE A 27 -19.71 -4.49 -3.61
CA ILE A 27 -21.02 -3.83 -3.49
C ILE A 27 -20.89 -2.33 -3.81
N ILE A 28 -19.86 -1.65 -3.29
CA ILE A 28 -19.58 -0.25 -3.59
C ILE A 28 -19.20 -0.07 -5.07
N SER A 29 -18.55 -1.07 -5.70
CA SER A 29 -18.22 -1.04 -7.12
C SER A 29 -19.44 -1.01 -8.03
N PHE A 30 -20.51 -1.72 -7.66
CA PHE A 30 -21.77 -1.68 -8.38
C PHE A 30 -22.54 -0.37 -8.18
N LEU A 31 -22.33 0.32 -7.05
CA LEU A 31 -23.05 1.54 -6.69
C LEU A 31 -22.37 2.81 -7.21
N ASN A 32 -21.04 2.92 -7.15
CA ASN A 32 -20.31 4.14 -7.52
C ASN A 32 -18.87 3.85 -8.03
N TYR A 33 -18.72 3.74 -9.35
CA TYR A 33 -17.42 3.53 -10.04
C TYR A 33 -16.32 4.54 -9.66
N SER A 34 -16.70 5.76 -9.31
CA SER A 34 -15.79 6.83 -8.83
C SER A 34 -14.89 6.40 -7.66
N TRP A 35 -15.44 5.62 -6.73
CA TRP A 35 -14.76 5.21 -5.50
C TRP A 35 -13.75 4.10 -5.77
N VAL A 36 -14.12 3.19 -6.68
CA VAL A 36 -13.27 2.10 -7.14
C VAL A 36 -12.09 2.62 -7.94
N LEU A 37 -12.34 3.53 -8.88
CA LEU A 37 -11.31 4.14 -9.70
C LEU A 37 -10.29 4.89 -8.83
N GLY A 38 -10.75 5.68 -7.86
CA GLY A 38 -9.86 6.36 -6.93
C GLY A 38 -9.00 5.37 -6.14
N PHE A 39 -9.61 4.33 -5.57
CA PHE A 39 -8.86 3.30 -4.83
C PHE A 39 -7.86 2.52 -5.69
N LEU A 40 -8.24 2.13 -6.91
CA LEU A 40 -7.36 1.41 -7.85
C LEU A 40 -6.17 2.27 -8.28
N ILE A 41 -6.40 3.53 -8.62
CA ILE A 41 -5.34 4.47 -8.96
C ILE A 41 -4.40 4.63 -7.77
N GLY A 42 -4.95 4.92 -6.58
CA GLY A 42 -4.16 5.11 -5.35
C GLY A 42 -3.32 3.88 -4.98
N SER A 43 -3.91 2.69 -5.03
CA SER A 43 -3.19 1.43 -4.73
C SER A 43 -2.14 1.09 -5.79
N GLY A 44 -2.42 1.33 -7.07
CA GLY A 44 -1.46 1.17 -8.16
C GLY A 44 -0.24 2.08 -8.01
N ILE A 45 -0.46 3.36 -7.66
CA ILE A 45 0.63 4.31 -7.38
C ILE A 45 1.43 3.87 -6.16
N SER A 46 0.76 3.44 -5.09
CA SER A 46 1.41 2.91 -3.89
C SER A 46 2.35 1.76 -4.25
N TYR A 47 1.90 0.85 -5.13
CA TYR A 47 2.68 -0.30 -5.58
C TYR A 47 3.88 0.11 -6.43
N LEU A 48 3.68 1.03 -7.40
CA LEU A 48 4.76 1.60 -8.20
C LEU A 48 5.83 2.24 -7.29
N ASN A 49 5.39 3.00 -6.29
CA ASN A 49 6.23 3.67 -5.31
C ASN A 49 7.07 2.68 -4.49
N PHE A 50 6.46 1.58 -4.05
CA PHE A 50 7.16 0.51 -3.34
C PHE A 50 8.18 -0.19 -4.24
N TRP A 51 7.81 -0.49 -5.49
CA TRP A 51 8.69 -1.13 -6.46
C TRP A 51 9.88 -0.25 -6.84
N LEU A 52 9.65 1.05 -7.06
CA LEU A 52 10.71 2.04 -7.26
C LEU A 52 11.61 2.09 -6.05
N LYS A 53 11.07 2.18 -4.82
CA LYS A 53 11.88 2.20 -3.59
C LYS A 53 12.80 0.98 -3.47
N ILE A 54 12.31 -0.21 -3.78
CA ILE A 54 13.11 -1.46 -3.76
C ILE A 54 14.19 -1.41 -4.85
N SER A 55 13.81 -1.04 -6.08
CA SER A 55 14.72 -1.01 -7.23
C SER A 55 15.83 0.01 -7.03
N PHE A 56 15.48 1.19 -6.50
CA PHE A 56 16.43 2.21 -6.09
C PHE A 56 17.34 1.66 -5.00
N ASN A 57 16.82 1.17 -3.86
CA ASN A 57 17.65 0.65 -2.77
C ASN A 57 18.64 -0.45 -3.22
N LYS A 58 18.20 -1.39 -4.08
CA LYS A 58 19.08 -2.44 -4.60
C LYS A 58 20.24 -1.89 -5.45
N ARG A 59 20.00 -0.89 -6.31
CA ARG A 59 21.07 -0.22 -7.07
C ARG A 59 21.88 0.78 -6.23
N PHE A 60 21.27 1.30 -5.17
CA PHE A 60 21.85 2.33 -4.30
C PHE A 60 22.95 1.79 -3.41
N PHE A 61 22.74 0.61 -2.82
CA PHE A 61 23.72 -0.04 -1.96
C PHE A 61 25.03 -0.40 -2.69
N THR A 62 24.98 -0.56 -4.02
CA THR A 62 26.17 -0.88 -4.82
C THR A 62 27.02 0.33 -5.19
N PHE A 63 26.49 1.56 -5.16
CA PHE A 63 27.10 2.70 -5.86
C PHE A 63 27.64 3.81 -4.94
N LEU A 64 27.40 3.75 -3.62
CA LEU A 64 27.58 4.90 -2.72
C LEU A 64 28.46 4.60 -1.50
N ASN A 65 29.75 4.92 -1.61
CA ASN A 65 30.72 4.84 -0.51
C ASN A 65 30.71 6.07 0.44
N THR A 66 29.99 7.16 0.12
CA THR A 66 30.08 8.43 0.88
C THR A 66 28.74 8.99 1.33
N LYS A 67 28.65 9.35 2.63
CA LYS A 67 27.45 9.89 3.30
C LYS A 67 26.85 11.11 2.60
N ARG A 68 27.68 12.03 2.06
CA ARG A 68 27.21 13.23 1.33
C ARG A 68 26.49 12.89 0.03
N LYS A 69 26.96 11.89 -0.72
CA LYS A 69 26.31 11.47 -1.96
C LYS A 69 24.97 10.79 -1.63
N ALA A 70 24.91 9.98 -0.58
CA ALA A 70 23.67 9.35 -0.12
C ALA A 70 22.59 10.41 0.21
N PHE A 71 22.94 11.49 0.92
CA PHE A 71 22.00 12.57 1.23
C PHE A 71 21.44 13.25 -0.03
N LYS A 72 22.32 13.66 -0.96
CA LYS A 72 21.89 14.31 -2.22
C LYS A 72 20.92 13.43 -3.01
N TRP A 73 21.20 12.13 -3.08
CA TRP A 73 20.34 11.22 -3.81
C TRP A 73 19.00 10.95 -3.12
N VAL A 74 19.01 10.80 -1.79
CA VAL A 74 17.76 10.68 -1.01
C VAL A 74 16.90 11.93 -1.20
N PHE A 75 17.53 13.11 -1.20
CA PHE A 75 16.85 14.38 -1.49
C PHE A 75 16.23 14.39 -2.90
N ILE A 76 16.98 14.01 -3.94
CA ILE A 76 16.46 13.92 -5.32
C ILE A 76 15.30 12.91 -5.41
N TYR A 77 15.44 11.75 -4.78
CA TYR A 77 14.41 10.71 -4.76
C TYR A 77 13.10 11.23 -4.15
N TYR A 78 13.16 11.88 -2.99
CA TYR A 78 11.95 12.43 -2.36
C TYR A 78 11.34 13.57 -3.18
N ASN A 79 12.14 14.46 -3.76
CA ASN A 79 11.63 15.52 -4.63
C ASN A 79 10.93 14.96 -5.87
N PHE A 80 11.56 13.98 -6.55
CA PHE A 80 10.94 13.28 -7.68
C PHE A 80 9.60 12.65 -7.29
N PHE A 81 9.54 12.05 -6.11
CA PHE A 81 8.33 11.43 -5.58
C PHE A 81 7.23 12.45 -5.29
N PHE A 82 7.56 13.59 -4.69
CA PHE A 82 6.60 14.67 -4.45
C PHE A 82 6.05 15.24 -5.76
N VAL A 83 6.90 15.43 -6.78
CA VAL A 83 6.46 15.88 -8.11
C VAL A 83 5.50 14.86 -8.74
N LEU A 84 5.84 13.57 -8.66
CA LEU A 84 5.01 12.50 -9.21
C LEU A 84 3.63 12.45 -8.54
N GLN A 85 3.57 12.58 -7.21
CA GLN A 85 2.30 12.68 -6.49
C GLN A 85 1.51 13.95 -6.86
N GLY A 86 2.19 15.09 -6.99
CA GLY A 86 1.56 16.34 -7.42
C GLY A 86 0.92 16.23 -8.80
N LEU A 87 1.62 15.63 -9.77
CA LEU A 87 1.10 15.40 -11.12
C LEU A 87 -0.14 14.51 -11.13
N ILE A 88 -0.19 13.50 -10.28
CA ILE A 88 -1.36 12.62 -10.13
C ILE A 88 -2.55 13.39 -9.57
N ILE A 89 -2.35 14.20 -8.53
CA ILE A 89 -3.43 15.02 -7.94
C ILE A 89 -3.96 16.02 -8.98
N ILE A 90 -3.07 16.69 -9.70
CA ILE A 90 -3.44 17.60 -10.80
C ILE A 90 -4.21 16.84 -11.89
N GLY A 91 -3.77 15.64 -12.27
CA GLY A 91 -4.46 14.79 -13.24
C GLY A 91 -5.86 14.37 -12.78
N ILE A 92 -6.02 14.01 -11.50
CA ILE A 92 -7.34 13.69 -10.91
C ILE A 92 -8.24 14.93 -10.92
N LEU A 93 -7.73 16.10 -10.53
CA LEU A 93 -8.49 17.35 -10.56
C LEU A 93 -8.89 17.74 -11.98
N PHE A 94 -8.02 17.50 -12.97
CA PHE A 94 -8.31 17.73 -14.38
C PHE A 94 -9.43 16.81 -14.88
N ILE A 95 -9.35 15.50 -14.60
CA ILE A 95 -10.40 14.53 -14.93
C ILE A 95 -11.73 14.94 -14.27
N ASN A 96 -11.71 15.34 -13.01
CA ASN A 96 -12.91 15.78 -12.28
C ASN A 96 -13.52 17.07 -12.86
N SER A 97 -12.68 18.03 -13.26
CA SER A 97 -13.12 19.27 -13.90
C SER A 97 -13.74 18.99 -15.28
N PHE A 98 -13.11 18.12 -16.08
CA PHE A 98 -13.64 17.70 -17.39
C PHE A 98 -14.95 16.92 -17.27
N ALA A 99 -15.05 16.02 -16.28
CA ALA A 99 -16.26 15.23 -16.03
C ALA A 99 -17.48 16.10 -15.68
N ASN A 100 -17.26 17.25 -15.01
CA ASN A 100 -18.33 18.16 -14.59
C ASN A 100 -18.75 19.16 -15.69
N ASN A 101 -17.83 19.57 -16.57
CA ASN A 101 -18.09 20.64 -17.55
C ASN A 101 -18.62 20.14 -18.91
N PHE A 102 -18.40 18.87 -19.26
CA PHE A 102 -18.85 18.35 -20.55
C PHE A 102 -20.16 17.56 -20.41
N ILE A 103 -21.25 18.15 -20.91
CA ILE A 103 -22.57 17.51 -21.11
C ILE A 103 -22.50 16.32 -22.11
N PHE A 104 -21.36 16.15 -22.80
CA PHE A 104 -21.17 15.25 -23.95
C PHE A 104 -21.10 13.74 -23.64
N PHE A 105 -21.35 13.30 -22.40
CA PHE A 105 -21.32 11.88 -22.02
C PHE A 105 -22.66 11.17 -22.23
N GLN A 106 -23.18 11.21 -23.46
CA GLN A 106 -24.34 10.41 -23.87
C GLN A 106 -23.95 8.96 -24.22
N ASN A 107 -22.66 8.69 -24.48
CA ASN A 107 -22.14 7.34 -24.67
C ASN A 107 -21.80 6.67 -23.33
N ARG A 108 -22.54 5.62 -22.97
CA ARG A 108 -22.38 4.86 -21.71
C ARG A 108 -20.94 4.41 -21.44
N ASN A 109 -20.18 4.07 -22.48
CA ASN A 109 -18.81 3.56 -22.36
C ASN A 109 -17.79 4.65 -21.97
N LEU A 110 -17.96 5.87 -22.48
CA LEU A 110 -17.05 7.00 -22.17
C LEU A 110 -17.32 7.59 -20.79
N LYS A 111 -18.56 7.48 -20.30
CA LYS A 111 -18.95 7.91 -18.95
C LYS A 111 -18.20 7.16 -17.85
N ILE A 112 -17.76 5.93 -18.13
CA ILE A 112 -16.98 5.09 -17.19
C ILE A 112 -15.52 5.53 -17.18
N ALA A 113 -14.94 5.84 -18.35
CA ALA A 113 -13.54 6.22 -18.48
C ALA A 113 -13.20 7.61 -17.90
N LEU A 114 -14.18 8.51 -17.88
CA LEU A 114 -14.04 9.89 -17.40
C LEU A 114 -14.97 10.18 -16.22
N ALA A 115 -15.32 9.14 -15.46
CA ALA A 115 -16.06 9.32 -14.21
C ALA A 115 -15.23 10.15 -13.23
N PRO A 116 -15.86 11.06 -12.47
CA PRO A 116 -15.15 11.82 -11.44
C PRO A 116 -14.51 10.84 -10.45
N ILE A 117 -13.28 11.07 -10.08
CA ILE A 117 -12.48 10.23 -9.20
C ILE A 117 -12.54 10.81 -7.78
N ASN A 118 -12.86 9.97 -6.81
CA ASN A 118 -12.88 10.39 -5.41
C ASN A 118 -11.45 10.41 -4.83
N ILE A 119 -10.94 11.61 -4.54
CA ILE A 119 -9.61 11.84 -3.98
C ILE A 119 -9.39 11.12 -2.65
N PHE A 120 -10.41 11.04 -1.78
CA PHE A 120 -10.28 10.35 -0.48
C PHE A 120 -10.01 8.85 -0.67
N THR A 121 -10.68 8.22 -1.63
CA THR A 121 -10.44 6.80 -1.94
C THR A 121 -9.06 6.57 -2.55
N CYS A 122 -8.54 7.54 -3.30
CA CYS A 122 -7.16 7.51 -3.81
C CYS A 122 -6.13 7.62 -2.68
N ILE A 123 -6.32 8.53 -1.72
CA ILE A 123 -5.46 8.64 -0.54
C ILE A 123 -5.49 7.34 0.29
N PHE A 124 -6.66 6.72 0.42
CA PHE A 124 -6.79 5.44 1.10
C PHE A 124 -6.07 4.30 0.36
N GLY A 125 -6.14 4.27 -0.97
CA GLY A 125 -5.35 3.35 -1.80
C GLY A 125 -3.84 3.58 -1.63
N LEU A 126 -3.39 4.84 -1.53
CA LEU A 126 -1.98 5.18 -1.33
C LEU A 126 -1.41 4.67 -0.01
N SER A 127 -2.20 4.66 1.07
CA SER A 127 -1.76 4.20 2.39
C SER A 127 -1.71 2.69 2.55
N LEU A 128 -2.26 1.92 1.60
CA LEU A 128 -2.41 0.47 1.69
C LEU A 128 -1.08 -0.26 1.94
N ILE A 129 -0.02 0.11 1.23
CA ILE A 129 1.29 -0.56 1.39
C ILE A 129 1.97 -0.16 2.70
N MET A 130 1.76 1.06 3.18
CA MET A 130 2.26 1.47 4.50
C MET A 130 1.60 0.64 5.60
N ILE A 131 0.30 0.42 5.51
CA ILE A 131 -0.45 -0.43 6.45
C ILE A 131 0.03 -1.88 6.35
N SER A 132 0.18 -2.42 5.15
CA SER A 132 0.65 -3.79 4.92
C SER A 132 2.05 -4.02 5.50
N THR A 133 2.99 -3.11 5.23
CA THR A 133 4.37 -3.19 5.77
C THR A 133 4.41 -3.04 7.28
N PHE A 134 3.57 -2.17 7.85
CA PHE A 134 3.43 -2.01 9.31
C PHE A 134 2.93 -3.30 9.98
N ILE A 135 1.90 -3.95 9.43
CA ILE A 135 1.37 -5.23 9.94
C ILE A 135 2.45 -6.30 9.88
N ILE A 136 3.18 -6.40 8.76
CA ILE A 136 4.27 -7.38 8.60
C ILE A 136 5.35 -7.18 9.67
N ASN A 137 5.73 -5.92 9.95
CA ASN A 137 6.72 -5.61 10.98
C ASN A 137 6.25 -5.97 12.40
N ILE A 138 4.98 -5.73 12.73
CA ILE A 138 4.43 -6.15 14.03
C ILE A 138 4.47 -7.68 14.17
N VAL A 139 4.07 -8.40 13.12
CA VAL A 139 4.05 -9.86 13.13
C VAL A 139 5.46 -10.43 13.21
N SER A 140 6.44 -9.83 12.54
CA SER A 140 7.84 -10.29 12.56
C SER A 140 8.49 -10.11 13.94
N GLN A 141 8.28 -8.96 14.59
CA GLN A 141 8.78 -8.70 15.96
C GLN A 141 8.19 -9.68 16.97
N LYS A 142 6.89 -10.00 16.85
CA LYS A 142 6.25 -10.98 17.74
C LYS A 142 6.84 -12.39 17.57
N LYS A 143 7.25 -12.77 16.35
CA LYS A 143 7.94 -14.05 16.11
C LYS A 143 9.35 -14.07 16.70
N SER A 144 10.12 -12.98 16.59
CA SER A 144 11.49 -12.95 17.13
C SER A 144 11.49 -13.06 18.66
N LEU A 145 10.62 -12.32 19.36
CA LEU A 145 10.46 -12.38 20.82
C LEU A 145 10.07 -13.80 21.31
N LYS A 146 9.22 -14.49 20.54
CA LYS A 146 8.81 -15.86 20.84
C LYS A 146 9.95 -16.88 20.64
N ASN A 147 10.82 -16.66 19.67
CA ASN A 147 11.98 -17.53 19.45
C ASN A 147 13.05 -17.33 20.52
N SER A 148 13.32 -16.09 20.95
CA SER A 148 14.27 -15.79 22.03
C SER A 148 13.83 -16.36 23.38
N SER A 149 12.54 -16.29 23.71
CA SER A 149 11.99 -16.89 24.94
C SER A 149 12.03 -18.42 24.95
N ASN A 150 11.84 -19.07 23.79
CA ASN A 150 11.99 -20.52 23.67
C ASN A 150 13.46 -20.97 23.79
N GLN A 151 14.43 -20.20 23.29
CA GLN A 151 15.86 -20.51 23.44
C GLN A 151 16.33 -20.40 24.90
N LEU A 152 15.83 -19.41 25.66
CA LEU A 152 16.12 -19.28 27.10
C LEU A 152 15.55 -20.45 27.91
N ASN A 153 14.32 -20.88 27.61
CA ASN A 153 13.71 -22.04 28.28
C ASN A 153 14.33 -23.38 27.88
N GLY A 154 14.91 -23.50 26.68
CA GLY A 154 15.65 -24.68 26.24
C GLY A 154 17.01 -24.85 26.93
N ARG A 155 17.75 -23.75 27.15
CA ARG A 155 19.03 -23.78 27.89
C ARG A 155 18.87 -24.21 29.34
N ASN A 156 17.81 -23.77 30.02
CA ASN A 156 17.55 -24.16 31.42
C ASN A 156 17.20 -25.64 31.61
N LYS A 157 16.83 -26.37 30.55
CA LYS A 157 16.52 -27.80 30.63
C LYS A 157 17.72 -28.72 30.41
N ASN A 158 18.79 -28.23 29.78
CA ASN A 158 19.99 -29.03 29.47
C ASN A 158 21.16 -28.76 30.44
N GLY A 159 20.96 -27.91 31.46
CA GLY A 159 21.96 -27.57 32.48
C GLY A 159 21.76 -28.28 33.82
N LYS A 160 21.05 -29.42 33.84
CA LYS A 160 20.94 -30.32 34.99
C LYS A 160 21.45 -31.69 34.60
#